data_AF-A0A956AY40-F1
#
_entry.id   AF-A0A956AY40-F1
#
_cell.length_a   1.000
_cell.length_b   1.000
_cell.length_c   1.000
_cell.angle_alpha   90.00
_cell.angle_beta   90.00
_cell.angle_gamma   90.00
#
_symmetry.space_group_name_H-M   'P 1'
#
loop_
_entity.id
_entity.type
_entity.pdbx_description
1 polymer ?
#
loop_
_entity_poly.entity_id
_entity_poly.type
_entity_poly.pdbx_seq_one_letter_code
_entity_poly.pdbx_strand_id
1 'polypeptide(L)'
;DGHFVGGGVDVVLPLDILSFELDMRISDARVDFRVQPDGSLVGVLGGGLQAAEFMAALDMAAVPQDLRDFVRRLMFQRADLAPDDTGACQAVSTAMVFRAVPSFLADWEADVRPPVP
;
A
#
# COMPACT_ATOMS: atom_id res chain seq x y z
N ASP A 1 -11.85 4.41 21.54
CA ASP A 1 -12.39 3.26 20.78
C ASP A 1 -11.40 2.74 19.73
N GLY A 2 -10.12 3.13 19.80
CA GLY A 2 -9.03 2.55 19.01
C GLY A 2 -9.15 2.68 17.49
N HIS A 3 -10.07 3.48 16.95
CA HIS A 3 -10.28 3.63 15.50
C HIS A 3 -9.57 4.86 14.97
N PHE A 4 -8.85 4.70 13.86
CA PHE A 4 -8.05 5.73 13.23
C PHE A 4 -8.33 5.75 11.73
N VAL A 5 -8.49 6.95 11.19
CA VAL A 5 -8.61 7.21 9.75
C VAL A 5 -7.62 8.32 9.40
N GLY A 6 -6.84 8.10 8.35
CA GLY A 6 -5.88 9.07 7.85
C GLY A 6 -5.62 8.88 6.36
N GLY A 7 -4.94 9.82 5.72
CA GLY A 7 -4.59 9.67 4.31
C GLY A 7 -4.06 10.95 3.67
N GLY A 8 -3.99 10.94 2.34
CA GLY A 8 -3.36 12.00 1.56
C GLY A 8 -1.84 11.87 1.54
N VAL A 9 -1.32 10.65 1.64
CA VAL A 9 0.11 10.35 1.66
C VAL A 9 0.45 9.28 0.63
N ASP A 10 1.65 9.36 0.08
CA ASP A 10 2.16 8.29 -0.76
C ASP A 10 2.85 7.24 0.10
N VAL A 11 2.51 5.97 -0.12
CA VAL A 11 3.08 4.84 0.61
C VAL A 11 3.86 3.96 -0.35
N VAL A 12 5.06 3.54 0.04
CA VAL A 12 5.85 2.54 -0.68
C VAL A 12 5.87 1.28 0.15
N LEU A 13 5.34 0.20 -0.42
CA LEU A 13 5.33 -1.13 0.17
C LEU A 13 6.37 -2.00 -0.55
N PRO A 14 7.43 -2.44 0.13
CA PRO A 14 8.34 -3.44 -0.43
C PRO A 14 7.64 -4.79 -0.43
N LEU A 15 7.43 -5.36 -1.61
CA LEU A 15 6.82 -6.68 -1.78
C LEU A 15 7.84 -7.65 -2.37
N ASP A 16 7.89 -8.86 -1.84
CA ASP A 16 8.55 -9.98 -2.52
C ASP A 16 7.48 -10.83 -3.21
N ILE A 17 7.51 -10.82 -4.55
CA ILE A 17 6.59 -11.59 -5.38
C ILE A 17 7.44 -12.44 -6.32
N LEU A 18 7.31 -13.76 -6.23
CA LEU A 18 8.01 -14.72 -7.10
C LEU A 18 9.55 -14.58 -7.04
N SER A 19 10.11 -14.24 -5.87
CA SER A 19 11.55 -13.97 -5.67
C SER A 19 12.04 -12.68 -6.35
N PHE A 20 11.13 -11.75 -6.63
CA PHE A 20 11.44 -10.41 -7.11
C PHE A 20 11.02 -9.39 -6.07
N GLU A 21 11.94 -8.51 -5.71
CA GLU A 21 11.65 -7.35 -4.87
C GLU A 21 10.99 -6.26 -5.73
N LEU A 22 9.83 -5.82 -5.30
CA LEU A 22 9.00 -4.83 -5.97
C LEU A 22 8.60 -3.74 -4.98
N ASP A 23 9.07 -2.52 -5.23
CA ASP A 23 8.59 -1.34 -4.51
C ASP A 23 7.24 -0.90 -5.07
N MET A 24 6.16 -1.37 -4.45
CA MET A 24 4.80 -0.98 -4.83
C MET A 24 4.49 0.39 -4.23
N ARG A 25 4.42 1.41 -5.09
CA ARG A 25 3.96 2.74 -4.70
C ARG A 25 2.43 2.84 -4.80
N ILE A 26 1.79 3.25 -3.72
CA ILE A 26 0.37 3.55 -3.62
C ILE A 26 0.24 5.06 -3.41
N SER A 27 -0.29 5.76 -4.41
CA SER A 27 -0.51 7.21 -4.40
C SER A 27 -1.83 7.59 -3.73
N ASP A 28 -1.87 8.79 -3.13
CA ASP A 28 -3.03 9.34 -2.38
C ASP A 28 -3.64 8.29 -1.44
N ALA A 29 -2.78 7.57 -0.73
CA ALA A 29 -3.20 6.47 0.09
C ALA A 29 -4.01 6.97 1.29
N ARG A 30 -5.04 6.19 1.66
CA ARG A 30 -5.85 6.36 2.86
C ARG A 30 -5.82 5.07 3.66
N VAL A 31 -5.77 5.22 4.97
CA VAL A 31 -5.76 4.12 5.92
C VAL A 31 -6.92 4.25 6.88
N ASP A 32 -7.60 3.14 7.13
CA ASP A 32 -8.60 2.97 8.19
C ASP A 32 -8.19 1.75 9.01
N PHE A 33 -7.95 1.90 10.31
CA PHE A 33 -7.59 0.77 11.16
C PHE A 33 -8.13 0.87 12.58
N ARG A 34 -8.21 -0.29 13.23
CA ARG A 34 -8.58 -0.42 14.64
C ARG A 34 -7.47 -1.10 15.44
N VAL A 35 -7.21 -0.57 16.63
CA VAL A 35 -6.37 -1.19 17.66
C VAL A 35 -7.22 -2.20 18.43
N GLN A 36 -6.74 -3.44 18.49
CA GLN A 36 -7.34 -4.52 19.25
C GLN A 36 -6.89 -4.48 20.72
N PRO A 37 -7.60 -5.16 21.65
CA PRO A 37 -7.23 -5.18 23.07
C PRO A 37 -5.84 -5.77 23.36
N ASP A 38 -5.33 -6.62 22.47
CA ASP A 38 -3.99 -7.23 22.55
C ASP A 38 -2.89 -6.33 21.95
N GLY A 39 -3.22 -5.09 21.55
CA GLY A 39 -2.31 -4.14 20.91
C GLY A 39 -2.07 -4.38 19.43
N SER A 40 -2.65 -5.43 18.84
CA SER A 40 -2.56 -5.66 17.38
C SER A 40 -3.45 -4.70 16.60
N LEU A 41 -3.16 -4.49 15.32
CA LEU A 41 -3.93 -3.63 14.42
C LEU A 41 -4.59 -4.45 13.33
N VAL A 42 -5.81 -4.08 12.96
CA VAL A 42 -6.48 -4.59 11.74
C VAL A 42 -7.03 -3.39 10.98
N GLY A 43 -6.74 -3.33 9.69
CA GLY A 43 -7.16 -2.19 8.87
C GLY A 43 -7.12 -2.45 7.37
N VAL A 44 -7.45 -1.40 6.65
CA VAL A 44 -7.42 -1.32 5.19
C VAL A 44 -6.58 -0.13 4.80
N LEU A 45 -5.65 -0.35 3.87
CA LEU A 45 -4.91 0.69 3.15
C LEU A 45 -5.42 0.71 1.72
N GLY A 46 -5.92 1.84 1.23
CA GLY A 46 -6.37 1.98 -0.15
C GLY A 46 -5.78 3.20 -0.83
N GLY A 47 -5.65 3.17 -2.15
CA GLY A 47 -5.12 4.27 -2.95
C GLY A 47 -5.02 3.92 -4.44
N GLY A 48 -4.28 4.72 -5.19
CA GLY A 48 -4.05 4.50 -6.62
C GLY A 48 -2.69 3.86 -6.90
N LEU A 49 -2.66 2.83 -7.75
CA LEU A 49 -1.43 2.27 -8.30
C LEU A 49 -1.26 2.75 -9.75
N GLN A 50 -0.26 3.58 -10.01
CA GLN A 50 0.02 4.10 -11.35
C GLN A 50 0.54 2.98 -12.26
N ALA A 51 -0.14 2.74 -13.39
CA ALA A 51 0.22 1.66 -14.30
C ALA A 51 1.63 1.81 -14.86
N ALA A 52 2.05 3.03 -15.21
CA ALA A 52 3.38 3.31 -15.74
C ALA A 52 4.50 3.03 -14.72
N GLU A 53 4.32 3.45 -13.47
CA GLU A 53 5.30 3.20 -12.39
C GLU A 53 5.41 1.71 -12.08
N PHE A 54 4.27 1.01 -12.02
CA PHE A 54 4.25 -0.43 -11.81
C PHE A 54 4.96 -1.18 -12.94
N MET A 55 4.75 -0.78 -14.20
CA MET A 55 5.46 -1.38 -15.33
C MET A 55 6.97 -1.12 -15.29
N ALA A 56 7.41 0.09 -14.90
CA ALA A 56 8.82 0.40 -14.74
C ALA A 56 9.47 -0.49 -13.67
N ALA A 57 8.76 -0.76 -12.58
CA ALA A 57 9.24 -1.63 -11.51
C ALA A 57 9.36 -3.10 -11.99
N LEU A 58 8.43 -3.59 -12.81
CA LEU A 58 8.54 -4.91 -13.45
C LEU A 58 9.71 -5.01 -14.46
N ASP A 59 10.04 -3.90 -15.12
CA ASP A 59 11.20 -3.85 -16.02
C ASP A 59 12.51 -3.98 -15.24
N MET A 60 12.60 -3.37 -14.06
CA MET A 60 13.76 -3.50 -13.16
C MET A 60 13.89 -4.90 -12.57
N ALA A 61 12.77 -5.56 -12.28
CA ALA A 61 12.72 -6.92 -11.74
C ALA A 61 13.08 -8.03 -12.76
N ALA A 62 13.43 -7.68 -14.00
CA ALA A 62 13.79 -8.65 -15.05
C ALA A 62 12.73 -9.76 -15.30
N VAL A 63 11.46 -9.42 -15.12
CA VAL A 63 10.32 -10.32 -15.33
C VAL A 63 10.23 -10.76 -16.82
N PRO A 64 9.89 -12.02 -17.13
CA PRO A 64 9.69 -12.49 -18.49
C PRO A 64 8.74 -11.61 -19.33
N GLN A 65 9.08 -11.40 -20.60
CA GLN A 65 8.38 -10.45 -21.47
C GLN A 65 6.88 -10.76 -21.66
N ASP A 66 6.54 -12.03 -21.80
CA ASP A 66 5.18 -12.52 -21.92
C ASP A 66 4.33 -12.21 -20.69
N LEU A 67 4.89 -12.40 -19.49
CA LEU A 67 4.25 -12.03 -18.23
C LEU A 67 4.11 -10.50 -18.12
N ARG A 68 5.13 -9.73 -18.49
CA ARG A 68 5.03 -8.25 -18.51
C ARG A 68 3.94 -7.77 -19.45
N ASP A 69 3.83 -8.34 -20.65
CA ASP A 69 2.80 -7.95 -21.62
C ASP A 69 1.40 -8.32 -21.14
N PHE A 70 1.25 -9.46 -20.47
CA PHE A 70 0.00 -9.84 -19.81
C PHE A 70 -0.38 -8.85 -18.70
N VAL A 71 0.55 -8.56 -17.79
CA VAL A 71 0.31 -7.65 -16.67
C VAL A 71 0.04 -6.23 -17.14
N ARG A 72 0.76 -5.75 -18.17
CA ARG A 72 0.51 -4.44 -18.79
C ARG A 72 -0.93 -4.33 -19.30
N ARG A 73 -1.39 -5.33 -20.06
CA ARG A 73 -2.77 -5.35 -20.56
C ARG A 73 -3.78 -5.36 -19.43
N LEU A 74 -3.53 -6.15 -18.38
CA LEU A 74 -4.42 -6.21 -17.22
C LEU A 74 -4.51 -4.86 -16.50
N MET A 75 -3.39 -4.19 -16.26
CA MET A 75 -3.34 -2.89 -15.57
C MET A 75 -4.13 -1.83 -16.35
N PHE A 76 -3.86 -1.67 -17.65
CA PHE A 76 -4.59 -0.67 -18.46
C PHE A 76 -6.08 -1.02 -18.65
N GLN A 77 -6.45 -2.29 -18.68
CA GLN A 77 -7.86 -2.70 -18.73
C GLN A 77 -8.61 -2.47 -17.41
N ARG A 78 -7.89 -2.42 -16.29
CA ARG A 78 -8.45 -2.24 -14.95
C ARG A 78 -8.28 -0.84 -14.40
N ALA A 79 -7.60 0.04 -15.12
CA ALA A 79 -7.41 1.41 -14.70
C ALA A 79 -8.76 2.13 -14.63
N ASP A 80 -9.00 2.77 -13.49
CA ASP A 80 -10.26 3.41 -13.10
C ASP A 80 -10.04 4.75 -12.37
N LEU A 81 -8.78 5.13 -12.16
CA LEU A 81 -8.36 6.39 -11.54
C LEU A 81 -7.44 7.20 -12.46
N ALA A 82 -7.26 8.47 -12.12
CA ALA A 82 -6.36 9.41 -12.81
C ALA A 82 -6.60 9.45 -14.33
N PRO A 83 -7.75 9.96 -14.79
CA PRO A 83 -8.01 10.13 -16.21
C PRO A 83 -7.02 11.12 -16.83
N ASP A 84 -6.53 10.79 -18.02
CA ASP A 84 -5.74 11.69 -18.86
C ASP A 84 -6.64 12.63 -19.69
N ASP A 85 -6.02 13.44 -20.55
CA ASP A 85 -6.71 14.40 -21.43
C ASP A 85 -7.68 13.73 -22.43
N THR A 86 -7.52 12.43 -22.67
CA THR A 86 -8.43 11.63 -23.52
C THR A 86 -9.56 10.98 -22.73
N GLY A 87 -9.53 11.09 -21.40
CA GLY A 87 -10.45 10.44 -20.47
C GLY A 87 -10.07 9.00 -20.12
N ALA A 88 -8.93 8.50 -20.60
CA ALA A 88 -8.46 7.16 -20.27
C ALA A 88 -7.82 7.16 -18.88
N CYS A 89 -8.23 6.23 -18.02
CA CYS A 89 -7.68 6.10 -16.68
C CYS A 89 -6.27 5.50 -16.72
N GLN A 90 -5.37 6.01 -15.87
CA GLN A 90 -3.95 5.66 -15.85
C GLN A 90 -3.51 5.00 -14.52
N ALA A 91 -4.38 4.99 -13.51
CA ALA A 91 -4.18 4.26 -12.25
C ALA A 91 -5.27 3.23 -12.01
N VAL A 92 -4.90 2.18 -11.28
CA VAL A 92 -5.83 1.17 -10.77
C VAL A 92 -6.07 1.45 -9.28
N SER A 93 -7.33 1.54 -8.88
CA SER A 93 -7.71 1.57 -7.48
C SER A 93 -7.31 0.25 -6.81
N THR A 94 -6.62 0.35 -5.69
CA THR A 94 -6.17 -0.81 -4.93
C THR A 94 -6.54 -0.64 -3.47
N ALA A 95 -6.83 -1.77 -2.82
CA ALA A 95 -7.05 -1.85 -1.39
C ALA A 95 -6.41 -3.11 -0.84
N MET A 96 -5.68 -2.96 0.26
CA MET A 96 -4.99 -4.02 0.97
C MET A 96 -5.52 -4.09 2.39
N VAL A 97 -5.96 -5.28 2.79
CA VAL A 97 -6.28 -5.56 4.19
C VAL A 97 -4.98 -5.95 4.88
N PHE A 98 -4.70 -5.34 6.03
CA PHE A 98 -3.52 -5.67 6.82
C PHE A 98 -3.89 -6.05 8.25
N ARG A 99 -3.03 -6.90 8.82
CA ARG A 99 -2.97 -7.18 10.25
C ARG A 99 -1.55 -6.93 10.70
N ALA A 100 -1.37 -6.05 11.68
CA ALA A 100 -0.07 -5.80 12.29
C ALA A 100 -0.09 -6.33 13.73
N VAL A 101 1.01 -6.95 14.13
CA VAL A 101 1.27 -7.31 15.53
C VAL A 101 2.39 -6.42 16.04
N PRO A 102 2.34 -5.97 17.31
CA PRO A 102 3.43 -5.20 17.89
C PRO A 102 4.71 -6.03 17.87
N SER A 103 5.79 -5.48 17.30
CA SER A 103 7.12 -6.13 17.32
C SER A 103 7.72 -6.13 18.73
N PHE A 104 7.38 -5.12 19.53
CA PHE A 104 7.65 -5.01 20.96
C PHE A 104 6.41 -4.34 21.58
N LEU A 105 5.98 -4.78 22.77
CA LEU A 105 5.02 -4.04 23.58
C LEU A 105 5.72 -2.76 24.04
N ALA A 106 5.70 -1.71 23.22
CA ALA A 106 5.92 -0.37 23.75
C ALA A 106 4.68 -0.06 24.59
N ASP A 107 4.77 -0.25 25.89
CA ASP A 107 3.77 0.27 26.80
C ASP A 107 3.95 1.79 26.76
N TRP A 108 3.16 2.44 25.90
CA TRP A 108 3.27 3.88 25.65
C TRP A 108 3.18 4.70 26.94
N GLU A 109 2.48 4.19 27.97
CA GLU A 109 2.43 4.80 29.29
C GLU A 109 3.73 4.61 30.10
N ALA A 110 4.42 3.49 29.95
CA ALA A 110 5.69 3.20 30.65
C ALA A 110 6.92 3.81 29.95
N ASP A 111 6.92 3.89 28.62
CA ASP A 111 8.11 4.21 27.84
C ASP A 111 8.25 5.69 27.48
N VAL A 112 7.16 6.48 27.49
CA VAL A 112 7.16 7.86 26.97
C VAL A 112 6.76 8.92 28.01
N ARG A 113 6.00 8.58 29.06
CA ARG A 113 5.76 9.52 30.17
C ARG A 113 6.88 9.43 31.20
N PRO A 114 7.66 10.49 31.46
CA PRO A 114 8.50 10.51 32.65
C PRO A 114 7.60 10.35 33.89
N PRO A 115 8.02 9.59 34.91
CA PRO A 115 7.23 9.44 36.12
C PRO A 115 6.96 10.84 36.70
N VAL A 116 5.68 11.13 36.92
CA VAL A 116 5.29 12.33 37.66
C VAL A 116 5.71 12.09 39.12
N PRO A 117 6.54 12.97 39.71
CA PRO A 117 7.01 12.81 41.09
C PRO A 117 5.87 12.89 42.11
#